data_AF-A0A6G2BD66-F1
#
_entry.id   AF-A0A6G2BD66-F1
#
_cell.length_a   1.000
_cell.length_b   1.000
_cell.length_c   1.000
_cell.angle_alpha   90.00
_cell.angle_beta   90.00
_cell.angle_gamma   90.00
#
_symmetry.space_group_name_H-M   'P 1'
#
loop_
_entity.id
_entity.type
_entity.pdbx_description
1 polymer ?
#
loop_
_entity_poly.entity_id
_entity_poly.type
_entity_poly.pdbx_seq_one_letter_code
_entity_poly.pdbx_strand_id
1 'polypeptide(L)'
;MEEQVRSLLSDGAAEKPKQKKNANPGLLESEESDFSTKASPEAPAVPPCVREGIGRDETPLAVGLEPYRGQQAYIVVLPHHSGGTHVDAYAVDAACVEKNPPAPGEVIGTGTYER
;
A
#
# COMPACT_ATOMS: atom_id res chain seq x y z
N MET A 1 -3.69 -10.19 -8.73
CA MET A 1 -3.34 -10.16 -7.29
C MET A 1 -1.91 -10.66 -7.08
N GLU A 2 -1.54 -11.88 -7.48
CA GLU A 2 -0.17 -12.41 -7.31
C GLU A 2 0.94 -11.50 -7.88
N GLU A 3 0.80 -11.01 -9.12
CA GLU A 3 1.80 -10.13 -9.74
C GLU A 3 1.94 -8.78 -9.03
N GLN A 4 0.83 -8.22 -8.55
CA GLN A 4 0.81 -6.95 -7.80
C GLN A 4 1.55 -7.07 -6.47
N VAL A 5 1.35 -8.20 -5.77
CA VAL A 5 2.06 -8.49 -4.51
C VAL A 5 3.56 -8.58 -4.74
N ARG A 6 4.01 -9.27 -5.81
CA ARG A 6 5.44 -9.37 -6.16
C ARG A 6 6.07 -8.02 -6.49
N SER A 7 5.34 -7.14 -7.16
CA SER A 7 5.82 -5.77 -7.46
C SER A 7 5.98 -4.94 -6.18
N LEU A 8 5.02 -5.02 -5.26
CA LEU A 8 5.07 -4.30 -3.98
C LEU A 8 6.18 -4.80 -3.06
N LEU A 9 6.51 -6.10 -3.11
CA LEU A 9 7.61 -6.67 -2.33
C LEU A 9 9.00 -6.35 -2.91
N SER A 10 9.11 -6.25 -4.23
CA SER A 10 10.39 -5.99 -4.92
C SER A 10 10.90 -4.55 -4.73
N ASP A 11 10.00 -3.59 -4.54
CA ASP A 11 10.37 -2.20 -4.19
C ASP A 11 10.85 -2.07 -2.73
N GLY A 12 10.48 -3.03 -1.87
CA GLY A 12 10.83 -3.05 -0.44
C GLY A 12 12.14 -3.74 -0.08
N ALA A 13 12.89 -4.31 -1.04
CA ALA A 13 14.05 -5.15 -0.73
C ALA A 13 15.23 -5.02 -1.72
N ALA A 14 15.88 -3.86 -1.82
CA ALA A 14 17.29 -3.80 -2.26
C ALA A 14 17.97 -2.44 -2.01
N GLU A 15 18.88 -2.38 -1.04
CA GLU A 15 19.92 -1.33 -0.99
C GLU A 15 21.15 -1.72 -1.87
N LYS A 16 21.21 -1.12 -3.07
CA LYS A 16 22.34 -0.53 -3.87
C LYS A 16 23.55 -1.38 -4.37
N PRO A 17 24.06 -1.10 -5.61
CA PRO A 17 25.15 -0.09 -5.75
C PRO A 17 25.07 0.91 -6.95
N LYS A 18 25.70 2.08 -6.73
CA LYS A 18 26.10 3.24 -7.58
C LYS A 18 26.30 3.04 -9.11
N GLN A 19 25.79 3.97 -9.95
CA GLN A 19 26.59 4.73 -10.96
C GLN A 19 25.84 5.96 -11.59
N LYS A 20 26.17 7.18 -11.13
CA LYS A 20 26.43 8.47 -11.83
C LYS A 20 25.74 8.82 -13.19
N LYS A 21 24.99 9.95 -13.25
CA LYS A 21 25.31 11.19 -14.03
C LYS A 21 24.18 12.26 -14.02
N ASN A 22 24.60 13.50 -13.75
CA ASN A 22 24.05 14.86 -13.96
C ASN A 22 22.65 15.08 -14.57
N ALA A 23 21.82 15.91 -13.90
CA ALA A 23 21.50 17.31 -14.27
C ALA A 23 20.38 17.89 -13.37
N ASN A 24 20.51 19.16 -13.00
CA ASN A 24 19.43 20.08 -12.60
C ASN A 24 19.49 21.23 -13.65
N PRO A 25 18.47 22.10 -13.88
CA PRO A 25 17.30 22.37 -13.03
C PRO A 25 15.97 22.63 -13.79
N GLY A 26 14.91 22.86 -13.00
CA GLY A 26 13.70 23.59 -13.42
C GLY A 26 12.55 22.70 -13.87
N LEU A 27 11.28 23.09 -13.80
CA LEU A 27 10.61 24.33 -13.41
C LEU A 27 9.11 23.99 -13.71
N LEU A 28 8.17 24.21 -12.77
CA LEU A 28 6.68 24.26 -12.88
C LEU A 28 5.96 23.55 -14.06
N GLU A 29 4.85 22.84 -13.87
CA GLU A 29 3.60 23.34 -13.26
C GLU A 29 2.62 22.15 -13.09
N SER A 30 1.79 22.24 -12.04
CA SER A 30 0.39 21.80 -11.83
C SER A 30 -0.21 20.73 -12.78
N GLU A 31 -0.96 19.72 -12.33
CA GLU A 31 -2.16 19.79 -11.49
C GLU A 31 -2.44 18.47 -10.72
N GLU A 32 -3.20 18.62 -9.63
CA GLU A 32 -4.11 17.64 -9.00
C GLU A 32 -3.60 16.27 -8.49
N SER A 33 -3.12 16.25 -7.24
CA SER A 33 -3.89 15.72 -6.10
C SER A 33 -3.03 15.77 -4.84
N ASP A 34 -3.46 16.58 -3.89
CA ASP A 34 -2.75 16.99 -2.70
C ASP A 34 -2.64 15.83 -1.67
N PHE A 35 -1.47 15.22 -1.55
CA PHE A 35 -1.02 14.61 -0.30
C PHE A 35 0.51 14.56 -0.25
N SER A 36 1.14 15.73 -0.04
CA SER A 36 2.56 15.77 0.33
C SER A 36 2.73 16.63 1.58
N THR A 37 2.47 16.01 2.73
CA THR A 37 3.07 16.47 3.98
C THR A 37 4.34 15.64 4.23
N LYS A 38 5.46 16.37 4.28
CA LYS A 38 6.80 15.92 4.57
C LYS A 38 6.86 15.29 5.98
N ALA A 39 6.93 13.97 6.09
CA ALA A 39 7.29 13.27 7.32
C ALA A 39 8.01 11.94 6.98
N SER A 40 9.33 11.89 7.24
CA SER A 40 10.19 10.70 7.51
C SER A 40 10.03 9.43 6.64
N PRO A 41 10.87 8.37 6.79
CA PRO A 41 10.59 7.06 6.20
C PRO A 41 9.45 6.40 7.01
N GLU A 42 8.25 6.96 6.93
CA GLU A 42 7.07 6.49 7.63
C GLU A 42 6.30 5.53 6.73
N ALA A 43 5.93 4.38 7.30
CA ALA A 43 5.15 3.34 6.65
C ALA A 43 3.98 3.95 5.86
N PRO A 44 3.64 3.38 4.68
CA PRO A 44 2.57 3.94 3.87
C PRO A 44 1.27 4.02 4.70
N ALA A 45 0.73 5.23 4.82
CA ALA A 45 -0.34 5.54 5.76
C ALA A 45 -1.64 4.85 5.34
N VAL A 46 -1.94 3.70 5.95
CA VAL A 46 -3.22 2.99 5.77
C VAL A 46 -4.33 3.82 6.41
N PRO A 47 -5.41 4.18 5.69
CA PRO A 47 -6.55 4.86 6.26
C PRO A 47 -7.17 4.05 7.43
N PRO A 48 -7.73 4.71 8.46
CA PRO A 48 -8.29 4.01 9.61
C PRO A 48 -9.40 3.04 9.22
N CYS A 49 -10.30 3.41 8.28
CA CYS A 49 -11.35 2.51 7.81
C CYS A 49 -10.79 1.22 7.18
N VAL A 50 -9.64 1.29 6.51
CA VAL A 50 -8.98 0.14 5.89
C VAL A 50 -8.38 -0.76 6.98
N ARG A 51 -7.69 -0.17 7.97
CA ARG A 51 -7.13 -0.91 9.10
C ARG A 51 -8.23 -1.62 9.90
N GLU A 52 -9.31 -0.90 10.21
CA GLU A 52 -10.48 -1.45 10.90
C GLU A 52 -11.16 -2.54 10.08
N GLY A 53 -11.22 -2.41 8.75
CA GLY A 53 -11.74 -3.43 7.84
C GLY A 53 -10.95 -4.74 7.89
N ILE A 54 -9.62 -4.65 7.94
CA ILE A 54 -8.74 -5.83 8.05
C ILE A 54 -8.81 -6.44 9.45
N GLY A 55 -9.00 -5.62 10.48
CA GLY A 55 -9.06 -6.07 11.88
C GLY A 55 -7.71 -6.52 12.44
N ARG A 56 -6.60 -6.14 11.79
CA ARG A 56 -5.23 -6.39 12.26
C ARG A 56 -4.51 -5.06 12.44
N ASP A 57 -3.86 -4.89 13.59
CA ASP A 57 -3.08 -3.68 13.93
C ASP A 57 -1.58 -3.83 13.64
N GLU A 58 -1.20 -4.90 12.95
CA GLU A 58 0.18 -5.12 12.54
C GLU A 58 0.63 -4.08 11.52
N THR A 59 1.92 -3.71 11.60
CA THR A 59 2.50 -2.79 10.65
C THR A 59 2.56 -3.42 9.27
N PRO A 60 1.94 -2.81 8.24
CA PRO A 60 2.02 -3.33 6.89
C PRO A 60 3.42 -3.24 6.34
N LEU A 61 3.81 -4.28 5.61
CA LEU A 61 5.06 -4.34 4.85
C LEU A 61 4.97 -3.48 3.59
N ALA A 62 3.79 -3.42 2.97
CA ALA A 62 3.51 -2.61 1.81
C ALA A 62 2.02 -2.24 1.76
N VAL A 63 1.72 -1.09 1.17
CA VAL A 63 0.35 -0.63 0.94
C VAL A 63 0.32 0.07 -0.42
N GLY A 64 -0.67 -0.26 -1.24
CA GLY A 64 -0.91 0.40 -2.51
C GLY A 64 -2.41 0.59 -2.76
N LEU A 65 -2.78 1.65 -3.47
CA LEU A 65 -4.15 1.87 -3.92
C LEU A 65 -4.24 1.44 -5.39
N GLU A 66 -4.84 0.27 -5.64
CA GLU A 66 -4.86 -0.34 -6.97
C GLU A 66 -6.26 -0.90 -7.28
N PRO A 67 -6.64 -1.00 -8.57
CA PRO A 67 -7.90 -1.63 -8.94
C PRO A 67 -7.87 -3.14 -8.66
N TYR A 68 -8.84 -3.63 -7.89
CA TYR A 68 -9.07 -5.04 -7.61
C TYR A 68 -10.45 -5.44 -8.11
N ARG A 69 -10.51 -6.45 -9.00
CA ARG A 69 -11.76 -6.91 -9.63
C ARG A 69 -12.62 -5.80 -10.28
N GLY A 70 -11.97 -4.76 -10.80
CA GLY A 70 -12.65 -3.64 -11.46
C GLY A 70 -13.14 -2.54 -10.51
N GLN A 71 -12.75 -2.58 -9.23
CA GLN A 71 -13.10 -1.59 -8.20
C GLN A 71 -11.83 -1.05 -7.56
N GLN A 72 -11.82 0.22 -7.14
CA GLN A 72 -10.66 0.78 -6.46
C GLN A 72 -10.51 0.16 -5.06
N ALA A 73 -9.33 -0.38 -4.74
CA ALA A 73 -9.10 -1.04 -3.46
C ALA A 73 -7.71 -0.71 -2.87
N TYR A 74 -7.64 -0.61 -1.55
CA TYR A 74 -6.37 -0.60 -0.84
C TYR A 74 -5.86 -2.03 -0.71
N ILE A 75 -4.72 -2.29 -1.34
CA ILE A 75 -3.96 -3.53 -1.20
C ILE A 75 -2.98 -3.36 -0.06
N VAL A 76 -3.23 -4.04 1.06
CA VAL A 76 -2.40 -4.00 2.26
C VAL A 76 -1.71 -5.34 2.43
N VAL A 77 -0.39 -5.34 2.49
CA VAL A 77 0.43 -6.54 2.68
C VAL A 77 0.94 -6.56 4.11
N LEU A 78 0.50 -7.55 4.88
CA LEU A 78 0.88 -7.77 6.28
C LEU A 78 1.85 -8.96 6.40
N PRO A 79 2.70 -8.98 7.44
CA PRO A 79 3.43 -10.19 7.77
C PRO A 79 2.46 -11.32 8.14
N HIS A 80 2.75 -12.54 7.68
CA HIS A 80 1.96 -13.70 8.04
C HIS A 80 2.22 -14.12 9.51
N HIS A 81 1.16 -14.49 10.23
CA HIS A 81 1.21 -14.84 11.67
C HIS A 81 2.22 -15.95 12.00
N SER A 82 2.40 -16.93 11.10
CA SER A 82 3.33 -18.03 11.32
C SER A 82 4.81 -17.63 11.19
N GLY A 83 5.10 -16.41 10.77
CA GLY A 83 6.45 -15.94 10.46
C GLY A 83 7.08 -16.64 9.25
N GLY A 84 8.24 -16.15 8.80
CA GLY A 84 9.02 -16.77 7.73
C GLY A 84 8.93 -16.04 6.39
N THR A 85 8.56 -16.77 5.33
CA THR A 85 8.58 -16.32 3.93
C THR A 85 7.20 -16.04 3.37
N HIS A 86 6.16 -15.97 4.20
CA HIS A 86 4.80 -15.72 3.74
C HIS A 86 4.31 -14.34 4.16
N VAL A 87 3.47 -13.74 3.32
CA VAL A 87 2.77 -12.49 3.58
C VAL A 87 1.30 -12.66 3.31
N ASP A 88 0.47 -11.98 4.10
CA ASP A 88 -0.97 -11.92 3.87
C ASP A 88 -1.29 -10.60 3.15
N ALA A 89 -1.91 -10.68 1.98
CA ALA A 89 -2.42 -9.52 1.29
C ALA A 89 -3.94 -9.41 1.47
N TYR A 90 -4.39 -8.21 1.77
CA TYR A 90 -5.79 -7.86 1.94
C TYR A 90 -6.14 -6.77 0.92
N ALA A 91 -7.22 -6.98 0.18
CA ALA A 91 -7.83 -5.96 -0.67
C ALA A 91 -9.06 -5.42 0.04
N VAL A 92 -9.04 -4.14 0.39
CA VAL A 92 -10.14 -3.46 1.06
C VAL A 92 -10.74 -2.41 0.13
N ASP A 93 -12.05 -2.41 0.01
CA ASP A 93 -12.77 -1.46 -0.83
C ASP A 93 -12.43 0.00 -0.45
N ALA A 94 -11.96 0.77 -1.43
CA ALA A 94 -11.49 2.13 -1.19
C ALA A 94 -12.63 3.10 -0.90
N ALA A 95 -13.89 2.76 -1.22
CA ALA A 95 -15.02 3.64 -0.93
C ALA A 95 -15.24 3.85 0.58
N CYS A 96 -14.58 3.08 1.46
CA CYS A 96 -14.64 3.28 2.91
C CYS A 96 -14.21 4.69 3.35
N VAL A 97 -13.33 5.35 2.60
CA VAL A 97 -12.89 6.72 2.90
C VAL A 97 -13.95 7.77 2.59
N GLU A 98 -14.89 7.44 1.69
CA GLU A 98 -15.98 8.32 1.25
C GLU A 98 -17.30 7.99 1.94
N LYS A 99 -17.37 6.92 2.74
CA LYS A 99 -18.58 6.54 3.47
C LYS A 99 -18.94 7.58 4.53
N ASN A 100 -20.20 8.01 4.52
CA ASN A 100 -20.79 8.84 5.55
C ASN A 100 -22.12 8.21 6.04
N PRO A 101 -22.20 7.72 7.30
CA PRO A 101 -21.19 7.81 8.36
C PRO A 101 -19.94 6.95 8.08
N PRO A 102 -18.78 7.28 8.69
CA PRO A 102 -17.57 6.49 8.55
C PRO A 102 -17.83 5.06 9.02
N ALA A 103 -17.43 4.09 8.21
CA ALA A 103 -17.61 2.67 8.49
C ALA A 103 -16.34 1.90 8.09
N PRO A 104 -16.06 0.76 8.73
CA PRO A 104 -14.98 -0.12 8.33
C PRO A 104 -15.06 -0.47 6.84
N GLY A 105 -13.89 -0.54 6.20
CA GLY A 105 -13.78 -0.97 4.82
C GLY A 105 -14.13 -2.45 4.67
N GLU A 106 -14.77 -2.79 3.57
CA GLU A 106 -15.11 -4.17 3.29
C GLU A 106 -13.89 -4.88 2.68
N VAL A 107 -13.50 -6.01 3.26
CA VAL A 107 -12.43 -6.85 2.70
C VAL A 107 -13.01 -7.65 1.53
N ILE A 108 -12.69 -7.21 0.32
CA ILE A 108 -13.18 -7.81 -0.93
C ILE A 108 -12.22 -8.87 -1.49
N GLY A 109 -11.04 -9.01 -0.90
CA GLY A 109 -10.09 -10.07 -1.26
C GLY A 109 -9.06 -10.31 -0.17
N THR A 110 -8.68 -11.58 0.00
CA THR A 110 -7.58 -12.00 0.86
C THR A 110 -6.76 -13.08 0.16
N GLY A 111 -5.46 -13.10 0.44
CA GLY A 111 -4.57 -14.14 -0.08
C GLY A 111 -3.28 -14.21 0.73
N THR A 112 -2.72 -15.39 0.84
CA THR A 112 -1.39 -15.60 1.44
C THR A 112 -0.42 -15.95 0.32
N TYR A 113 0.74 -15.30 0.31
CA TYR A 113 1.73 -15.40 -0.75
C TYR A 113 3.11 -15.65 -0.18
N GLU A 114 3.94 -16.38 -0.91
CA GLU A 114 5.37 -16.45 -0.64
C GLU A 114 6.05 -15.14 -1.07
N ARG A 115 7.01 -14.69 -0.27
CA ARG A 115 7.82 -13.49 -0.47
C ARG A 115 8.83 -13.66 -1.58
#